data_AF-A0A1S9CJS5-F1
#
_entry.id   AF-A0A1S9CJS5-F1
#
_cell.length_a   1.000
_cell.length_b   1.000
_cell.length_c   1.000
_cell.angle_alpha   90.00
_cell.angle_beta   90.00
_cell.angle_gamma   90.00
#
_symmetry.space_group_name_H-M   'P 1'
#
loop_
_entity.id
_entity.type
_entity.pdbx_description
1 polymer ?
#
loop_
_entity_poly.entity_id
_entity_poly.type
_entity_poly.pdbx_seq_one_letter_code
_entity_poly.pdbx_strand_id
1 'polypeptide(L)' 'MSFENETLDLQNYQGVAVVDYTDRETSYTRIIEYKHFEIGKQATTIISKEFPTEWEDIPFGRGVA' A
#
# COMPACT_ATOMS: atom_id res chain seq x y z
N MET A 1 -1.37 3.43 -10.17
CA MET A 1 -1.40 2.98 -8.76
C MET A 1 0.02 2.68 -8.33
N SER A 2 0.45 3.21 -7.19
CA SER A 2 1.75 2.94 -6.58
C SER A 2 1.58 2.45 -5.13
N PHE A 3 2.58 1.75 -4.61
CA PHE A 3 2.61 1.23 -3.25
C PHE A 3 3.93 1.62 -2.59
N GLU A 4 3.85 2.18 -1.38
CA GLU A 4 5.03 2.43 -0.55
C GLU A 4 5.02 1.46 0.63
N ASN A 5 6.12 0.72 0.79
CA ASN A 5 6.27 -0.29 1.84
C ASN A 5 7.14 0.27 2.97
N GLU A 6 6.74 -0.01 4.22
CA GLU A 6 7.50 0.37 5.41
C GLU A 6 7.54 -0.80 6.40
N THR A 7 8.72 -1.07 6.95
CA THR A 7 8.90 -2.00 8.07
C THR A 7 8.99 -1.19 9.35
N LEU A 8 8.13 -1.49 10.32
CA LEU A 8 8.04 -0.76 11.59
C LEU A 8 8.44 -1.69 12.75
N ASP A 9 9.23 -1.16 13.68
CA ASP A 9 9.60 -1.84 14.92
C ASP A 9 8.49 -1.75 15.98
N LEU A 10 7.31 -2.25 15.59
CA LEU A 10 6.13 -2.34 16.44
C LEU A 10 5.30 -3.57 16.05
N GLN A 11 4.63 -4.14 17.04
CA GLN A 11 3.89 -5.40 16.84
C GLN A 11 2.58 -5.23 16.06
N ASN A 12 1.96 -4.06 16.06
CA ASN A 12 0.65 -3.86 15.47
C ASN A 12 0.44 -2.38 15.13
N TYR A 13 0.21 -2.09 13.85
CA TYR A 13 -0.02 -0.73 13.36
C TYR A 13 -1.51 -0.34 13.38
N GLN A 14 -2.37 -1.19 12.82
CA GLN A 14 -3.81 -0.91 12.64
C GLN A 14 -4.74 -2.04 13.10
N GLY A 15 -4.23 -3.25 13.32
CA GLY A 15 -4.95 -4.34 13.98
C GLY A 15 -5.84 -5.16 13.05
N VAL A 16 -5.88 -4.82 11.76
CA VAL A 16 -6.58 -5.53 10.70
C VAL A 16 -5.74 -5.52 9.42
N ALA A 17 -5.97 -6.47 8.53
CA ALA A 17 -5.16 -6.59 7.31
C ALA A 17 -5.29 -5.39 6.38
N VAL A 18 -6.47 -4.76 6.32
CA VAL A 18 -6.78 -3.68 5.39
C VAL A 18 -7.62 -2.62 6.10
N VAL A 19 -7.21 -1.34 6.00
CA VAL A 19 -8.01 -0.18 6.36
C VAL A 19 -8.14 0.70 5.12
N ASP A 20 -9.37 1.01 4.72
CA ASP A 20 -9.66 1.93 3.62
C ASP A 20 -9.83 3.36 4.16
N TYR A 21 -9.21 4.32 3.50
CA TYR A 21 -9.30 5.75 3.78
C TYR A 21 -10.18 6.40 2.71
N THR A 22 -11.30 6.98 3.14
CA THR A 22 -12.36 7.47 2.24
C THR A 22 -12.56 8.99 2.29
N ASP A 23 -11.78 9.67 3.13
CA ASP A 23 -11.71 11.13 3.15
C ASP A 23 -10.84 11.65 2.00
N ARG A 24 -10.96 12.96 1.71
CA ARG A 24 -10.21 13.61 0.64
C ARG A 24 -8.88 14.22 1.09
N GLU A 25 -8.63 14.29 2.39
CA GLU A 25 -7.43 14.93 2.94
C GLU A 25 -6.25 13.96 2.98
N THR A 26 -6.53 12.66 3.05
CA THR A 26 -5.56 11.58 3.01
C THR A 26 -5.10 11.30 1.58
N SER A 27 -3.78 11.25 1.37
CA SER A 27 -3.16 11.05 0.05
C SER A 27 -3.15 9.61 -0.45
N TYR A 28 -3.40 8.63 0.43
CA TYR A 28 -3.49 7.20 0.13
C TYR A 28 -4.92 6.70 0.35
N THR A 29 -5.31 5.67 -0.42
CA THR A 29 -6.65 5.07 -0.36
C THR A 29 -6.73 3.92 0.64
N ARG A 30 -5.60 3.31 0.98
CA ARG A 30 -5.55 2.12 1.83
C ARG A 30 -4.22 1.98 2.54
N ILE A 31 -4.27 1.44 3.76
CA ILE A 31 -3.12 0.82 4.43
C ILE A 31 -3.35 -0.68 4.57
N ILE A 32 -2.34 -1.46 4.14
CA ILE A 32 -2.32 -2.91 4.24
C ILE A 32 -1.30 -3.30 5.30
N GLU A 33 -1.71 -4.01 6.35
CA GLU A 33 -0.82 -4.57 7.37
C GLU A 33 -0.70 -6.09 7.17
N TYR A 34 0.40 -6.51 6.53
CA TYR A 34 0.52 -7.87 5.97
C TYR A 34 0.43 -8.99 7.00
N LYS A 35 0.91 -8.73 8.22
CA LYS A 35 0.94 -9.75 9.28
C LYS A 35 -0.44 -10.27 9.68
N HIS A 36 -1.52 -9.55 9.35
CA HIS A 36 -2.89 -9.97 9.67
C HIS A 36 -3.48 -10.93 8.62
N PHE A 37 -2.80 -11.19 7.51
CA PHE A 37 -3.17 -12.26 6.58
C PHE A 37 -2.72 -13.65 7.05
N GLU A 38 -1.71 -13.72 7.90
CA GLU A 38 -1.19 -14.97 8.46
C GLU A 38 -1.35 -14.97 9.99
N ILE A 39 -1.65 -16.12 10.59
CA ILE A 39 -1.72 -16.22 12.05
C ILE A 39 -0.28 -16.34 12.59
N GLY A 40 0.21 -15.29 13.27
CA GLY A 40 1.56 -15.31 13.84
C GLY A 40 1.81 -14.21 14.88
N LYS A 41 2.87 -14.41 15.67
CA LYS A 41 3.42 -13.38 16.58
C LYS A 41 4.76 -12.91 16.02
N GLN A 42 4.74 -11.74 15.40
CA GLN A 42 5.94 -11.07 14.88
C GLN A 42 6.19 -9.81 15.71
N ALA A 43 7.44 -9.56 16.09
CA ALA A 43 7.83 -8.39 16.87
C ALA A 43 7.68 -7.08 16.06
N THR A 44 7.90 -7.16 14.75
CA THR A 44 7.77 -6.08 13.79
C THR A 44 6.50 -6.24 12.95
N THR A 45 6.19 -5.21 12.17
CA THR A 45 5.11 -5.23 11.18
C THR A 45 5.59 -4.62 9.86
N ILE A 46 4.98 -5.07 8.76
CA ILE A 46 5.20 -4.50 7.42
C ILE A 46 3.87 -3.92 6.98
N ILE A 47 3.89 -2.65 6.58
CA ILE A 47 2.72 -1.98 6.02
C ILE A 47 2.98 -1.54 4.58
N SER A 48 1.93 -1.49 3.79
CA SER A 48 1.89 -0.84 2.48
C SER A 48 0.86 0.27 2.46
N LYS A 49 1.24 1.46 2.01
CA LYS A 49 0.32 2.55 1.66
C LYS A 49 0.04 2.53 0.16
N GLU A 50 -1.23 2.43 -0.21
CA GLU A 50 -1.70 2.43 -1.61
C GLU A 50 -2.01 3.87 -2.04
N PHE A 51 -1.31 4.37 -3.05
CA PHE A 51 -1.51 5.71 -3.58
C PHE A 51 -2.14 5.66 -4.97
N PRO A 52 -3.27 6.37 -5.18
CA PRO A 52 -3.84 6.51 -6.51
C PRO A 52 -2.82 7.21 -7.40
N THR A 53 -2.73 6.75 -8.64
CA THR A 53 -1.92 7.40 -9.67
C THR A 53 -2.73 7.35 -10.94
N GLU A 54 -2.72 8.46 -11.68
CA GLU A 54 -3.29 8.48 -13.02
C GLU A 54 -2.68 7.37 -13.85
N TRP A 55 -3.52 6.72 -14.63
CA TRP A 55 -3.05 5.72 -15.57
C TRP A 55 -2.40 6.44 -16.75
N GLU A 56 -1.14 6.10 -17.02
CA GLU A 56 -0.42 6.65 -18.16
C GLU A 56 -0.64 5.75 -19.38
N ASP A 57 -1.35 6.27 -20.38
CA ASP A 57 -1.46 5.66 -21.71
C ASP A 57 -0.05 5.50 -22.29
N ILE A 58 0.44 4.28 -22.44
CA ILE A 58 1.67 4.03 -23.19
C ILE A 58 1.32 4.16 -24.69
N PRO A 59 1.86 5.14 -25.43
CA PRO A 59 1.54 5.26 -26.84
C PRO A 59 2.03 4.03 -27.60
N PHE A 60 1.11 3.23 -28.14
CA PHE A 60 1.46 2.16 -29.06
C PHE A 60 2.09 2.79 -30.31
N GLY A 61 3.40 2.57 -30.52
CA GLY A 61 4.05 2.88 -31.81
C GLY A 61 5.10 3.99 -31.85
N ARG A 62 5.89 4.22 -30.79
CA ARG A 62 7.20 4.91 -30.95
C ARG A 62 8.38 4.01 -30.60
N GLY A 63 8.61 3.05 -31.50
CA GLY A 63 9.86 2.34 -31.65
C GLY A 63 10.03 1.99 -33.11
N VAL A 64 10.50 2.94 -33.92
CA VAL A 64 11.51 2.82 -34.99
C VAL A 64 11.56 4.12 -35.81
N ALA A 65 12.64 4.87 -35.64
CA ALA A 65 13.34 5.60 -36.68
C ALA A 65 14.81 5.67 -36.28
#